data_AF-A0A1G1Z067-F1
#
_entry.id   AF-A0A1G1Z067-F1
#
_cell.length_a   1.000
_cell.length_b   1.000
_cell.length_c   1.000
_cell.angle_alpha   90.00
_cell.angle_beta   90.00
_cell.angle_gamma   90.00
#
_symmetry.space_group_name_H-M   'P 1'
#
loop_
_entity.id
_entity.type
_entity.pdbx_description
1 polymer ?
#
loop_
_entity_poly.entity_id
_entity_poly.type
_entity_poly.pdbx_seq_one_letter_code
_entity_poly.pdbx_strand_id
1 'polypeptide(L)'
;METNSNGNNHLRKKEYEKLVRDIVNVASALGMYPPEHPMVTRRLDSLYREMGEIFKNNQLISIHRGEGTFVVNDVEFLANDPVIEKVSRHFNNFKITDLEIGPGLKPDELKRFLNLLSRSEQNAKLYPNLNAACQKNQIASIKAMQAAYIRVAKDVKDKLGGKSVGELKLSKDEMNRLIGYLKGEVKLAHPKETKIYKKIFENAGMLSGLVNKIIAESSKEPADKRKKIVLMVLNQIGRYLIQQSTGASQQKESLKVLLNLKKTLANSELFVALGNGDSSFKNEVEEAMEKTKLLVKNQALLAEYSKHKDKLKEVKEKIQKISPQLLKGELDSAEEGGRPEMEKLLLEIKGFLEKIERQKSMAPDDLRKIPPLVKEIKKYL
;
A
#
# COMPACT_ATOMS: atom_id res chain seq x y z
N MET A 1 6.59 21.67 -26.13
CA MET A 1 5.53 20.72 -26.50
C MET A 1 4.88 20.22 -25.21
N GLU A 2 3.91 20.96 -24.70
CA GLU A 2 3.10 20.57 -23.54
C GLU A 2 2.00 19.63 -24.04
N THR A 3 2.15 18.33 -23.81
CA THR A 3 1.17 17.34 -24.26
C THR A 3 0.05 17.20 -23.25
N ASN A 4 -1.13 17.74 -23.55
CA ASN A 4 -2.47 17.13 -23.44
C ASN A 4 -2.76 16.06 -22.33
N SER A 5 -2.23 16.18 -21.11
CA SER A 5 -2.46 15.20 -20.03
C SER A 5 -3.90 15.20 -19.49
N ASN A 6 -4.57 16.36 -19.49
CA ASN A 6 -5.90 16.51 -18.88
C ASN A 6 -7.05 15.95 -19.75
N GLY A 7 -6.94 16.01 -21.08
CA GLY A 7 -7.97 15.46 -21.98
C GLY A 7 -8.04 13.93 -21.93
N ASN A 8 -6.88 13.28 -21.79
CA ASN A 8 -6.78 11.82 -21.81
C ASN A 8 -7.34 11.17 -20.52
N ASN A 9 -7.15 11.83 -19.37
CA ASN A 9 -7.70 11.36 -18.09
C ASN A 9 -9.24 11.49 -18.03
N HIS A 10 -9.80 12.54 -18.61
CA HIS A 10 -11.26 12.71 -18.64
C HIS A 10 -11.95 11.68 -19.56
N LEU A 11 -11.32 11.35 -20.70
CA LEU A 11 -11.82 10.31 -21.62
C LEU A 11 -11.80 8.92 -20.95
N ARG A 12 -10.68 8.55 -20.31
CA ARG A 12 -10.52 7.28 -19.60
C ARG A 12 -11.48 7.14 -18.42
N LYS A 13 -11.74 8.23 -17.69
CA LYS A 13 -12.74 8.24 -16.61
C LYS A 13 -14.12 7.86 -17.13
N LYS A 14 -14.58 8.46 -18.24
CA LYS A 14 -15.89 8.12 -18.84
C LYS A 14 -15.95 6.68 -19.32
N GLU A 15 -14.86 6.17 -19.91
CA GLU A 15 -14.74 4.78 -20.34
C GLU A 15 -14.87 3.81 -19.16
N TYR A 16 -14.18 4.08 -18.04
CA TYR A 16 -14.26 3.21 -16.86
C TYR A 16 -15.57 3.33 -16.09
N GLU A 17 -16.17 4.52 -16.02
CA GLU A 17 -17.53 4.69 -15.49
C GLU A 17 -18.54 3.88 -16.31
N LYS A 18 -18.40 3.89 -17.65
CA LYS A 18 -19.22 3.10 -18.56
C LYS A 18 -19.00 1.60 -18.35
N LEU A 19 -17.76 1.13 -18.25
CA LEU A 19 -17.44 -0.27 -17.96
C LEU A 19 -18.16 -0.76 -16.69
N VAL A 20 -18.01 -0.02 -15.58
CA VAL A 20 -18.60 -0.38 -14.29
C VAL A 20 -20.13 -0.40 -14.36
N ARG A 21 -20.73 0.54 -15.10
CA ARG A 21 -22.18 0.56 -15.37
C ARG A 21 -22.62 -0.67 -16.19
N ASP A 22 -21.88 -1.03 -17.23
CA ASP A 22 -22.24 -2.11 -18.13
C ASP A 22 -22.12 -3.49 -17.45
N ILE A 23 -21.18 -3.67 -16.52
CA ILE A 23 -21.11 -4.84 -15.65
C ILE A 23 -22.44 -5.05 -14.89
N VAL A 24 -23.01 -4.00 -14.29
CA VAL A 24 -24.32 -4.08 -13.58
C VAL A 24 -25.45 -4.37 -14.54
N ASN A 25 -25.46 -3.68 -15.68
CA ASN A 25 -26.55 -3.80 -16.65
C ASN A 25 -26.64 -5.22 -17.21
N VAL A 26 -25.50 -5.89 -17.40
CA VAL A 26 -25.45 -7.29 -17.83
C VAL A 26 -25.82 -8.22 -16.69
N ALA A 27 -25.26 -8.02 -15.48
CA ALA A 27 -25.62 -8.84 -14.31
C ALA A 27 -27.12 -8.74 -13.98
N SER A 28 -27.70 -7.55 -14.04
CA SER A 28 -29.13 -7.34 -13.82
C SER A 28 -29.97 -8.05 -14.89
N ALA A 29 -29.56 -7.98 -16.16
CA ALA A 29 -30.23 -8.69 -17.24
C ALA A 29 -30.20 -10.22 -17.05
N LEU A 30 -29.06 -10.77 -16.61
CA LEU A 30 -28.92 -12.19 -16.25
C LEU A 30 -29.75 -12.60 -15.02
N GLY A 31 -30.11 -11.63 -14.17
CA GLY A 31 -31.04 -11.86 -13.06
C GLY A 31 -32.50 -11.98 -13.51
N MET A 32 -32.86 -11.37 -14.63
CA MET A 32 -34.24 -11.28 -15.13
C MET A 32 -34.55 -12.27 -16.27
N TYR A 33 -33.56 -12.56 -17.11
CA TYR A 33 -33.71 -13.35 -18.33
C TYR A 33 -32.74 -14.53 -18.34
N PRO A 34 -33.08 -15.64 -19.03
CA PRO A 34 -32.14 -16.73 -19.22
C PRO A 34 -30.90 -16.26 -20.00
N PRO A 35 -29.74 -16.91 -19.80
CA PRO A 35 -28.50 -16.44 -20.40
C PRO A 35 -28.44 -16.46 -21.94
N GLU A 36 -29.35 -17.19 -22.59
CA GLU A 36 -29.48 -17.30 -24.05
C GLU A 36 -30.38 -16.22 -24.65
N HIS A 37 -31.05 -15.41 -23.82
CA HIS A 37 -31.97 -14.38 -24.28
C HIS A 37 -31.22 -13.32 -25.13
N PRO A 38 -31.74 -12.89 -26.30
CA PRO A 38 -31.04 -11.96 -27.22
C PRO A 38 -30.57 -10.65 -26.57
N MET A 39 -31.31 -10.17 -25.57
CA MET A 39 -30.92 -8.97 -24.82
C MET A 39 -29.66 -9.20 -23.96
N VAL A 40 -29.53 -10.38 -23.36
CA VAL A 40 -28.38 -10.75 -22.52
C VAL A 40 -27.15 -10.93 -23.39
N THR A 41 -27.27 -11.70 -24.47
CA THR A 41 -26.15 -11.98 -25.38
C THR A 41 -25.58 -10.70 -25.99
N ARG A 42 -26.44 -9.82 -26.53
CA ARG A 42 -26.01 -8.51 -27.08
C ARG A 42 -25.27 -7.64 -26.07
N ARG A 43 -25.74 -7.58 -24.83
CA ARG A 43 -25.08 -6.79 -23.77
C ARG A 43 -23.76 -7.43 -23.34
N LEU A 44 -23.71 -8.75 -23.24
CA LEU A 44 -22.49 -9.48 -22.89
C LEU A 44 -21.40 -9.31 -23.96
N ASP A 45 -21.77 -9.41 -25.24
CA ASP A 45 -20.85 -9.18 -26.36
C ASP A 45 -20.35 -7.73 -26.43
N SER A 46 -21.21 -6.77 -26.07
CA SER A 46 -20.82 -5.37 -25.97
C SER A 46 -19.80 -5.16 -24.85
N LEU A 47 -20.08 -5.68 -23.65
CA LEU A 47 -19.17 -5.56 -22.50
C LEU A 47 -17.83 -6.27 -22.77
N TYR A 48 -17.87 -7.46 -23.37
CA TYR A 48 -16.65 -8.20 -23.70
C TYR A 48 -15.76 -7.42 -24.68
N ARG A 49 -16.34 -6.80 -25.71
CA ARG A 49 -15.60 -5.94 -26.65
C ARG A 49 -14.99 -4.72 -25.97
N GLU A 50 -15.75 -4.05 -25.11
CA GLU A 50 -15.25 -2.89 -24.35
C GLU A 50 -14.08 -3.26 -23.43
N MET A 51 -14.17 -4.38 -22.71
CA MET A 51 -13.05 -4.89 -21.92
C MET A 51 -11.84 -5.20 -22.81
N GLY A 52 -12.06 -5.74 -24.00
CA GLY A 52 -11.02 -5.96 -25.02
C GLY A 52 -10.29 -4.69 -25.44
N GLU A 53 -11.02 -3.58 -25.63
CA GLU A 53 -10.41 -2.27 -25.93
C GLU A 53 -9.56 -1.76 -24.77
N ILE A 54 -10.04 -1.91 -23.53
CA ILE A 54 -9.28 -1.52 -22.33
C ILE A 54 -8.00 -2.35 -22.20
N PHE A 55 -8.04 -3.65 -22.50
CA PHE A 55 -6.86 -4.53 -22.46
C PHE A 55 -5.79 -4.19 -23.49
N LYS A 56 -6.10 -3.47 -24.58
CA LYS A 56 -5.07 -3.01 -25.54
C LYS A 56 -4.05 -2.09 -24.89
N ASN A 57 -4.48 -1.32 -23.89
CA ASN A 57 -3.66 -0.32 -23.21
C ASN A 57 -3.29 -0.71 -21.77
N ASN A 58 -3.82 -1.81 -21.25
CA ASN A 58 -3.66 -2.21 -19.86
C ASN A 58 -3.39 -3.72 -19.74
N GLN A 59 -2.45 -4.11 -18.88
CA GLN A 59 -2.12 -5.52 -18.64
C GLN A 59 -3.19 -6.27 -17.83
N LEU A 60 -4.07 -5.54 -17.14
CA LEU A 60 -5.22 -6.05 -16.40
C LEU A 60 -6.26 -4.94 -16.23
N ILE A 61 -7.49 -5.30 -15.86
CA ILE A 61 -8.50 -4.37 -15.37
C ILE A 61 -8.64 -4.62 -13.87
N SER A 62 -8.23 -3.65 -13.06
CA SER A 62 -8.42 -3.66 -11.61
C SER A 62 -9.54 -2.71 -11.25
N ILE A 63 -10.53 -3.18 -10.49
CA ILE A 63 -11.64 -2.40 -9.96
C ILE A 63 -11.55 -2.45 -8.43
N HIS A 64 -11.09 -1.36 -7.85
CA HIS A 64 -11.03 -1.17 -6.40
C HIS A 64 -12.26 -0.39 -5.94
N ARG A 65 -12.86 -0.81 -4.82
CA ARG A 65 -14.00 -0.11 -4.23
C ARG A 65 -13.61 0.55 -2.92
N GLY A 66 -13.63 1.87 -2.90
CA GLY A 66 -13.53 2.71 -1.70
C GLY A 66 -14.89 3.03 -1.08
N GLU A 67 -14.88 3.83 -0.02
CA GLU A 67 -16.10 4.39 0.57
C GLU A 67 -16.60 5.54 -0.31
N GLY A 68 -17.68 5.30 -1.07
CA GLY A 68 -18.26 6.31 -1.98
C GLY A 68 -17.49 6.51 -3.29
N THR A 69 -16.38 5.79 -3.52
CA THR A 69 -15.56 5.93 -4.74
C THR A 69 -15.19 4.57 -5.34
N PHE A 70 -14.94 4.58 -6.64
CA PHE A 70 -14.33 3.47 -7.36
C PHE A 70 -13.01 3.94 -7.98
N VAL A 71 -12.02 3.05 -7.98
CA VAL A 71 -10.76 3.27 -8.70
C VAL A 71 -10.61 2.14 -9.71
N VAL A 72 -10.57 2.49 -10.99
CA VAL A 72 -10.32 1.53 -12.08
C VAL A 72 -9.00 1.85 -12.73
N ASN A 73 -8.02 0.93 -12.69
CA ASN A 73 -6.67 1.14 -13.23
C ASN A 73 -6.10 2.55 -12.91
N ASP A 74 -6.05 2.88 -11.62
CA ASP A 74 -5.57 4.16 -11.06
C ASP A 74 -6.40 5.42 -11.40
N VAL A 75 -7.57 5.27 -12.02
CA VAL A 75 -8.49 6.38 -12.29
C VAL A 75 -9.66 6.32 -11.31
N GLU A 76 -9.76 7.34 -10.48
CA GLU A 76 -10.80 7.48 -9.47
C GLU A 76 -12.05 8.21 -9.99
N PHE A 77 -13.21 7.69 -9.64
CA PHE A 77 -14.49 8.37 -9.84
C PHE A 77 -15.46 8.12 -8.69
N LEU A 78 -16.34 9.10 -8.46
CA LEU A 78 -17.34 9.05 -7.41
C LEU A 78 -18.47 8.09 -7.81
N ALA A 79 -18.95 7.32 -6.86
CA ALA A 79 -20.10 6.44 -7.03
C ALA A 79 -21.44 7.20 -6.93
N ASN A 80 -21.53 8.40 -7.50
CA ASN A 80 -22.75 9.24 -7.40
C ASN A 80 -23.88 8.76 -8.33
N ASP A 81 -23.61 7.81 -9.22
CA ASP A 81 -24.60 7.25 -10.11
C ASP A 81 -25.32 6.05 -9.44
N PRO A 82 -26.67 6.06 -9.34
CA PRO A 82 -27.43 4.97 -8.75
C PRO A 82 -27.23 3.59 -9.39
N VAL A 83 -26.81 3.54 -10.66
CA VAL A 83 -26.45 2.30 -11.36
C VAL A 83 -25.09 1.80 -10.89
N ILE A 84 -24.12 2.70 -10.66
CA ILE A 84 -22.79 2.35 -10.15
C ILE A 84 -22.88 1.90 -8.68
N GLU A 85 -23.75 2.51 -7.86
CA GLU A 85 -24.00 2.05 -6.48
C GLU A 85 -24.52 0.61 -6.41
N LYS A 86 -25.20 0.11 -7.45
CA LYS A 86 -25.61 -1.30 -7.50
C LYS A 86 -24.40 -2.24 -7.58
N VAL A 87 -23.28 -1.84 -8.22
CA VAL A 87 -22.02 -2.60 -8.16
C VAL A 87 -21.57 -2.73 -6.71
N SER A 88 -21.60 -1.63 -5.95
CA SER A 88 -21.20 -1.63 -4.54
C SER A 88 -22.00 -2.64 -3.73
N ARG A 89 -23.31 -2.80 -4.01
CA ARG A 89 -24.14 -3.83 -3.37
C ARG A 89 -23.72 -5.25 -3.75
N HIS A 90 -23.50 -5.53 -5.04
CA HIS A 90 -23.01 -6.84 -5.46
C HIS A 90 -21.65 -7.18 -4.85
N PHE A 91 -20.75 -6.20 -4.80
CA PHE A 91 -19.43 -6.34 -4.17
C PHE A 91 -19.56 -6.53 -2.66
N ASN A 92 -20.48 -5.82 -1.98
CA ASN A 92 -20.75 -5.99 -0.55
C ASN A 92 -21.23 -7.40 -0.21
N ASN A 93 -22.15 -7.95 -1.01
CA ASN A 93 -22.69 -9.29 -0.78
C ASN A 93 -21.58 -10.35 -0.77
N PHE A 94 -20.63 -10.22 -1.70
CA PHE A 94 -19.43 -11.06 -1.75
C PHE A 94 -18.24 -10.49 -0.95
N LYS A 95 -18.41 -9.40 -0.19
CA LYS A 95 -17.33 -8.72 0.55
C LYS A 95 -16.07 -8.41 -0.30
N ILE A 96 -16.24 -8.11 -1.58
CA ILE A 96 -15.16 -7.80 -2.53
C ILE A 96 -14.64 -6.38 -2.24
N THR A 97 -13.34 -6.25 -2.00
CA THR A 97 -12.64 -4.97 -1.93
C THR A 97 -12.04 -4.59 -3.27
N ASP A 98 -11.47 -5.59 -3.96
CA ASP A 98 -10.74 -5.41 -5.20
C ASP A 98 -11.09 -6.55 -6.17
N LEU A 99 -11.30 -6.23 -7.44
CA LEU A 99 -11.56 -7.20 -8.49
C LEU A 99 -10.54 -7.01 -9.61
N GLU A 100 -9.73 -8.02 -9.86
CA GLU A 100 -8.77 -8.06 -10.95
C GLU A 100 -9.28 -8.98 -12.07
N ILE A 101 -9.24 -8.48 -13.29
CA ILE A 101 -9.63 -9.21 -14.49
C ILE A 101 -8.43 -9.21 -15.45
N GLY A 102 -7.97 -10.40 -15.82
CA GLY A 102 -6.85 -10.58 -16.73
C GLY A 102 -7.26 -10.60 -18.20
N PRO A 103 -6.31 -10.32 -19.12
CA PRO A 103 -6.56 -10.25 -20.56
C PRO A 103 -6.88 -11.62 -21.20
N GLY A 104 -6.65 -12.72 -20.46
CA GLY A 104 -7.03 -14.08 -20.86
C GLY A 104 -8.52 -14.40 -20.68
N LEU A 105 -9.34 -13.43 -20.26
CA LEU A 105 -10.78 -13.60 -20.05
C LEU A 105 -11.47 -14.11 -21.32
N LYS A 106 -12.17 -15.23 -21.20
CA LYS A 106 -13.01 -15.77 -22.29
C LYS A 106 -14.47 -15.29 -22.17
N PRO A 107 -15.24 -15.21 -23.28
CA PRO A 107 -16.65 -14.80 -23.22
C PRO A 107 -17.48 -15.66 -22.25
N ASP A 108 -17.26 -16.97 -22.25
CA ASP A 108 -17.97 -17.88 -21.35
C ASP A 108 -17.59 -17.69 -19.88
N GLU A 109 -16.33 -17.33 -19.59
CA GLU A 109 -15.89 -17.01 -18.23
C GLU A 109 -16.58 -15.75 -17.72
N LEU A 110 -16.67 -14.72 -18.57
CA LEU A 110 -17.39 -13.48 -18.26
C LEU A 110 -18.88 -13.77 -18.01
N LYS A 111 -19.51 -14.60 -18.85
CA LYS A 111 -20.92 -15.04 -18.67
C LYS A 111 -21.12 -15.73 -17.33
N ARG A 112 -20.28 -16.71 -16.99
CA ARG A 112 -20.36 -17.44 -15.71
C ARG A 112 -20.13 -16.52 -14.52
N PHE A 113 -19.17 -15.60 -14.61
CA PHE A 113 -18.87 -14.63 -13.55
C PHE A 113 -20.04 -13.66 -13.31
N LEU A 114 -20.58 -13.07 -14.37
CA LEU A 114 -21.70 -12.13 -14.25
C LEU A 114 -22.98 -12.84 -13.77
N ASN A 115 -23.16 -14.12 -14.09
CA ASN A 115 -24.23 -14.93 -13.52
C ASN A 115 -24.02 -15.23 -12.03
N LEU A 116 -22.77 -15.34 -11.56
CA LEU A 116 -22.49 -15.40 -10.12
C LEU A 116 -22.85 -14.09 -9.42
N LEU A 117 -22.52 -12.95 -10.04
CA LEU A 117 -22.83 -11.61 -9.51
C LEU A 117 -24.32 -11.28 -9.53
N SER A 118 -25.07 -11.68 -10.57
CA SER A 118 -26.51 -11.37 -10.71
C SER A 118 -27.33 -11.87 -9.51
N ARG A 119 -26.96 -13.03 -8.96
CA ARG A 119 -27.58 -13.64 -7.78
C ARG A 119 -26.68 -13.51 -6.54
N SER A 120 -25.95 -12.42 -6.43
CA SER A 120 -24.91 -12.22 -5.40
C SER A 120 -25.35 -12.53 -3.97
N GLU A 121 -26.58 -12.21 -3.56
CA GLU A 121 -27.03 -12.52 -2.19
C GLU A 121 -27.19 -14.04 -1.96
N GLN A 122 -27.81 -14.73 -2.91
CA GLN A 122 -28.01 -16.19 -2.86
C GLN A 122 -26.67 -16.91 -3.00
N ASN A 123 -25.86 -16.49 -3.96
CA ASN A 123 -24.57 -17.09 -4.24
C ASN A 123 -23.54 -16.79 -3.14
N ALA A 124 -23.58 -15.64 -2.46
CA ALA A 124 -22.69 -15.36 -1.34
C ALA A 124 -23.02 -16.24 -0.11
N LYS A 125 -24.28 -16.65 0.07
CA LYS A 125 -24.68 -17.63 1.09
C LYS A 125 -24.13 -19.02 0.78
N LEU A 126 -24.14 -19.42 -0.50
CA LEU A 126 -23.63 -20.72 -0.98
C LEU A 126 -22.10 -20.75 -1.08
N TYR A 127 -21.50 -19.62 -1.43
CA TYR A 127 -20.08 -19.44 -1.66
C TYR A 127 -19.59 -18.20 -0.89
N PRO A 128 -19.21 -18.35 0.39
CA PRO A 128 -18.68 -17.24 1.18
C PRO A 128 -17.42 -16.61 0.58
N ASN A 129 -16.71 -17.37 -0.25
CA ASN A 129 -15.52 -16.94 -0.99
C ASN A 129 -15.80 -16.96 -2.50
N LEU A 130 -15.72 -15.79 -3.15
CA LEU A 130 -15.96 -15.60 -4.58
C LEU A 130 -14.88 -16.26 -5.42
N ASN A 131 -13.61 -16.28 -4.97
CA ASN A 131 -12.57 -17.02 -5.69
C ASN A 131 -12.84 -18.52 -5.71
N ALA A 132 -13.38 -19.07 -4.61
CA ALA A 132 -13.81 -20.47 -4.59
C ALA A 132 -14.99 -20.71 -5.54
N ALA A 133 -15.94 -19.77 -5.61
CA ALA A 133 -17.03 -19.81 -6.59
C ALA A 133 -16.49 -19.76 -8.03
N CYS A 134 -15.53 -18.87 -8.32
CA CYS A 134 -14.87 -18.74 -9.61
C CYS A 134 -14.18 -20.05 -10.01
N GLN A 135 -13.42 -20.67 -9.12
CA GLN A 135 -12.78 -21.96 -9.37
C GLN A 135 -13.79 -23.06 -9.70
N LYS A 136 -14.86 -23.19 -8.90
CA LYS A 136 -15.91 -24.19 -9.13
C LYS A 136 -16.63 -23.99 -10.47
N ASN A 137 -16.75 -22.74 -10.91
CA ASN A 137 -17.38 -22.37 -12.18
C ASN A 137 -16.37 -22.25 -13.33
N GLN A 138 -15.13 -22.75 -13.18
CA GLN A 138 -14.09 -22.72 -14.22
C GLN A 138 -13.87 -21.30 -14.78
N ILE A 139 -13.71 -20.34 -13.85
CA ILE A 139 -13.36 -18.95 -14.14
C ILE A 139 -11.94 -18.72 -13.61
N ALA A 140 -10.96 -18.68 -14.50
CA ALA A 140 -9.55 -18.52 -14.14
C ALA A 140 -9.08 -17.06 -14.24
N SER A 141 -9.66 -16.29 -15.17
CA SER A 141 -9.18 -14.95 -15.52
C SER A 141 -9.67 -13.83 -14.58
N ILE A 142 -10.48 -14.15 -13.57
CA ILE A 142 -11.06 -13.17 -12.63
C ILE A 142 -10.69 -13.55 -11.20
N LYS A 143 -10.11 -12.60 -10.47
CA LYS A 143 -9.70 -12.75 -9.06
C LYS A 143 -10.29 -11.63 -8.23
N ALA A 144 -10.83 -11.98 -7.08
CA ALA A 144 -11.37 -11.02 -6.12
C ALA A 144 -10.52 -11.03 -4.85
N MET A 145 -10.12 -9.86 -4.36
CA MET A 145 -9.75 -9.70 -2.97
C MET A 145 -11.05 -9.51 -2.17
N GLN A 146 -11.25 -10.35 -1.16
CA GLN A 146 -12.42 -10.27 -0.28
C GLN A 146 -11.99 -9.97 1.15
N ALA A 147 -12.75 -9.11 1.83
CA ALA A 147 -12.64 -8.91 3.26
C ALA A 147 -13.14 -10.19 3.97
N ALA A 148 -12.21 -11.06 4.36
CA ALA A 148 -12.53 -12.34 4.96
C ALA A 148 -13.09 -12.16 6.38
N TYR A 149 -14.35 -12.56 6.57
CA TYR A 149 -14.88 -12.94 7.87
C TYR A 149 -14.39 -14.36 8.16
N ILE A 150 -13.44 -14.52 9.08
CA ILE A 150 -13.13 -15.83 9.64
C ILE A 150 -13.98 -15.97 10.90
N ARG A 151 -15.13 -16.64 10.80
CA ARG A 151 -15.74 -17.26 11.97
C ARG A 151 -14.73 -18.28 12.49
N VAL A 152 -14.31 -18.11 13.74
CA VAL A 152 -13.40 -19.01 14.46
C VAL A 152 -14.09 -20.37 14.62
N ALA A 153 -13.96 -21.22 13.60
CA ALA A 153 -14.16 -22.66 13.69
C ALA A 153 -12.82 -23.31 13.33
N LYS A 154 -12.47 -24.33 14.12
CA LYS A 154 -11.13 -24.90 14.39
C LYS A 154 -10.27 -25.37 13.20
N ASP A 155 -10.69 -25.21 11.95
CA ASP A 155 -10.12 -25.96 10.82
C ASP A 155 -9.38 -25.14 9.75
N VAL A 156 -9.17 -23.83 9.95
CA VAL A 156 -8.43 -23.00 8.97
C VAL A 156 -7.04 -22.65 9.50
N LYS A 157 -6.20 -23.67 9.67
CA LYS A 157 -4.76 -23.48 9.97
C LYS A 157 -3.88 -23.29 8.73
N ASP A 158 -4.35 -23.65 7.53
CA ASP A 158 -3.41 -23.93 6.44
C ASP A 158 -3.48 -23.05 5.18
N LYS A 159 -4.34 -22.02 5.07
CA LYS A 159 -4.52 -21.33 3.76
C LYS A 159 -4.44 -19.80 3.71
N LEU A 160 -4.12 -19.13 4.80
CA LEU A 160 -3.76 -17.71 4.79
C LEU A 160 -2.42 -17.59 5.49
N GLY A 161 -1.33 -17.45 4.73
CA GLY A 161 0.06 -17.47 5.20
C GLY A 161 0.48 -16.32 6.13
N GLY A 162 -0.35 -15.94 7.09
CA GLY A 162 0.00 -15.14 8.25
C GLY A 162 -0.15 -16.02 9.48
N LYS A 163 0.96 -16.55 9.98
CA LYS A 163 1.01 -17.21 11.29
C LYS A 163 0.30 -16.33 12.31
N SER A 164 -0.71 -16.86 12.99
CA SER A 164 -1.32 -16.15 14.12
C SER A 164 -0.27 -15.92 15.22
N VAL A 165 -0.44 -14.92 16.09
CA VAL A 165 0.43 -14.73 17.27
C VAL A 165 0.48 -16.01 18.14
N GLY A 166 -0.52 -16.88 18.06
CA GLY A 166 -0.56 -18.18 18.73
C GLY A 166 0.36 -19.26 18.15
N GLU A 167 0.94 -19.06 16.96
CA GLU A 167 1.94 -19.99 16.37
C GLU A 167 3.38 -19.64 16.77
N LEU A 168 3.60 -18.48 17.37
CA LEU A 168 4.84 -18.20 18.06
C LEU A 168 4.78 -18.87 19.43
N LYS A 169 5.65 -19.85 19.66
CA LYS A 169 5.91 -20.46 20.97
C LYS A 169 6.61 -19.45 21.90
N LEU A 170 6.00 -18.28 22.11
CA LEU A 170 6.42 -17.33 23.12
C LEU A 170 5.90 -17.81 24.48
N SER A 171 6.78 -17.82 25.46
CA SER A 171 6.38 -17.94 26.86
C SER A 171 5.48 -16.77 27.25
N LYS A 172 4.71 -16.95 28.32
CA LYS A 172 3.85 -15.91 28.90
C LYS A 172 4.66 -14.66 29.26
N ASP A 173 5.89 -14.84 29.74
CA ASP A 173 6.77 -13.75 30.16
C ASP A 173 7.33 -12.96 28.98
N GLU A 174 7.74 -13.62 27.90
CA GLU A 174 8.18 -12.94 26.67
C GLU A 174 7.04 -12.14 26.03
N MET A 175 5.83 -12.71 26.02
CA MET A 175 4.64 -12.02 25.54
C MET A 175 4.31 -10.77 26.37
N ASN A 176 4.37 -10.88 27.70
CA ASN A 176 4.14 -9.76 28.61
C ASN A 176 5.21 -8.67 28.44
N ARG A 177 6.49 -9.05 28.27
CA ARG A 177 7.57 -8.11 27.97
C ARG A 177 7.39 -7.38 26.65
N LEU A 178 6.98 -8.08 25.60
CA LEU A 178 6.69 -7.48 24.30
C LEU A 178 5.54 -6.47 24.38
N ILE A 179 4.46 -6.83 25.09
CA ILE A 179 3.32 -5.93 25.34
C ILE A 179 3.78 -4.71 26.15
N GLY A 180 4.56 -4.92 27.22
CA GLY A 180 5.12 -3.84 28.02
C GLY A 180 6.03 -2.90 27.20
N TYR A 181 6.83 -3.44 26.29
CA TYR A 181 7.61 -2.62 25.36
C TYR A 181 6.73 -1.80 24.42
N LEU A 182 5.70 -2.39 23.84
CA LEU A 182 4.78 -1.70 22.95
C LEU A 182 3.97 -0.62 23.67
N LYS A 183 3.73 -0.81 24.98
CA LYS A 183 3.13 0.20 25.85
C LYS A 183 4.14 1.23 26.39
N GLY A 184 5.42 1.12 26.05
CA GLY A 184 6.47 2.00 26.58
C GLY A 184 6.81 1.79 28.06
N GLU A 185 6.28 0.74 28.69
CA GLU A 185 6.47 0.38 30.10
C GLU A 185 7.83 -0.32 30.33
N VAL A 186 8.38 -0.96 29.29
CA VAL A 186 9.62 -1.75 29.36
C VAL A 186 10.57 -1.38 28.22
N LYS A 187 11.87 -1.23 28.49
CA LYS A 187 12.90 -1.11 27.46
C LYS A 187 13.36 -2.50 27.03
N LEU A 188 13.45 -2.75 25.72
CA LEU A 188 14.06 -3.98 25.21
C LEU A 188 15.57 -3.95 25.42
N ALA A 189 16.07 -4.82 26.30
CA ALA A 189 17.47 -4.84 26.68
C ALA A 189 18.25 -6.06 26.15
N HIS A 190 17.58 -7.13 25.67
CA HIS A 190 18.26 -8.41 25.40
C HIS A 190 18.40 -8.75 23.89
N PRO A 191 19.62 -9.07 23.38
CA PRO A 191 19.87 -9.43 21.97
C PRO A 191 19.13 -10.68 21.45
N LYS A 192 18.73 -11.60 22.33
CA LYS A 192 17.99 -12.83 21.99
C LYS A 192 16.50 -12.55 21.74
N GLU A 193 15.92 -11.61 22.48
CA GLU A 193 14.54 -11.13 22.31
C GLU A 193 14.36 -10.43 20.95
N THR A 194 15.41 -9.76 20.47
CA THR A 194 15.42 -9.01 19.20
C THR A 194 15.14 -9.89 17.98
N LYS A 195 15.57 -11.16 17.96
CA LYS A 195 15.34 -12.07 16.81
C LYS A 195 13.88 -12.52 16.70
N ILE A 196 13.23 -12.81 17.83
CA ILE A 196 11.83 -13.25 17.83
C ILE A 196 10.92 -12.05 17.55
N TYR A 197 11.22 -10.90 18.16
CA TYR A 197 10.47 -9.68 17.91
C TYR A 197 10.63 -9.22 16.46
N LYS A 198 11.82 -9.31 15.87
CA LYS A 198 12.02 -9.04 14.45
C LYS A 198 11.07 -9.84 13.56
N LYS A 199 10.91 -11.14 13.81
CA LYS A 199 9.93 -11.98 13.06
C LYS A 199 8.49 -11.52 13.22
N ILE A 200 8.14 -11.02 14.41
CA ILE A 200 6.80 -10.44 14.68
C ILE A 200 6.62 -9.16 13.90
N PHE A 201 7.58 -8.23 13.99
CA PHE A 201 7.51 -6.93 13.33
C PHE A 201 7.65 -7.01 11.80
N GLU A 202 8.20 -8.10 11.25
CA GLU A 202 8.23 -8.37 9.81
C GLU A 202 6.92 -9.00 9.30
N ASN A 203 6.02 -9.41 10.19
CA ASN A 203 4.76 -10.06 9.83
C ASN A 203 3.55 -9.23 10.27
N ALA A 204 2.87 -8.61 9.30
CA ALA A 204 1.69 -7.78 9.55
C ALA A 204 0.54 -8.52 10.25
N GLY A 205 0.37 -9.82 9.99
CA GLY A 205 -0.65 -10.64 10.65
C GLY A 205 -0.34 -10.83 12.14
N MET A 206 0.94 -11.08 12.47
CA MET A 206 1.39 -11.16 13.87
C MET A 206 1.25 -9.81 14.58
N LEU A 207 1.63 -8.70 13.93
CA LEU A 207 1.45 -7.37 14.51
C LEU A 207 -0.02 -7.03 14.77
N SER A 208 -0.90 -7.32 13.81
CA SER A 208 -2.32 -7.08 13.99
C SER A 208 -2.92 -7.95 15.10
N GLY A 209 -2.54 -9.23 15.17
CA GLY A 209 -2.95 -10.10 16.28
C GLY A 209 -2.46 -9.60 17.64
N LEU A 210 -1.28 -9.01 17.70
CA LEU A 210 -0.71 -8.43 18.93
C LEU A 210 -1.44 -7.15 19.34
N VAL A 211 -1.75 -6.26 18.39
CA VAL A 211 -2.59 -5.08 18.63
C VAL A 211 -3.97 -5.50 19.15
N ASN A 212 -4.61 -6.48 18.52
CA ASN A 212 -5.92 -7.00 18.95
C ASN A 212 -5.87 -7.60 20.36
N LYS A 213 -4.80 -8.32 20.69
CA LYS A 213 -4.59 -8.85 22.04
C LYS A 213 -4.47 -7.71 23.07
N ILE A 214 -3.73 -6.65 22.76
CA ILE A 214 -3.60 -5.48 23.64
C ILE A 214 -4.94 -4.75 23.81
N ILE A 215 -5.74 -4.65 22.73
CA ILE A 215 -7.11 -4.11 22.80
C ILE A 215 -7.99 -4.98 23.72
N ALA A 216 -7.93 -6.31 23.59
CA ALA A 216 -8.70 -7.23 24.42
C ALA A 216 -8.30 -7.16 25.90
N GLU A 217 -7.00 -7.11 26.20
CA GLU A 217 -6.48 -7.00 27.57
C GLU A 217 -6.81 -5.67 28.23
N SER A 218 -6.93 -4.60 27.43
CA SER A 218 -7.36 -3.29 27.91
C SER A 218 -8.88 -3.14 28.00
N SER A 219 -9.67 -4.20 27.77
CA SER A 219 -11.14 -4.14 27.78
C SER A 219 -11.76 -3.60 29.08
N LYS A 220 -11.06 -3.73 30.21
CA LYS A 220 -11.48 -3.19 31.52
C LYS A 220 -11.22 -1.68 31.68
N GLU A 221 -10.46 -1.07 30.78
CA GLU A 221 -10.13 0.34 30.80
C GLU A 221 -11.21 1.19 30.11
N PRO A 222 -11.37 2.47 30.49
CA PRO A 222 -12.24 3.41 29.78
C PRO A 222 -11.90 3.50 28.28
N ALA A 223 -12.91 3.75 27.44
CA ALA A 223 -12.75 3.81 25.99
C ALA A 223 -11.61 4.74 25.54
N ASP A 224 -11.49 5.93 26.13
CA ASP A 224 -10.45 6.90 25.76
C ASP A 224 -9.04 6.43 26.15
N LYS A 225 -8.91 5.71 27.27
CA LYS A 225 -7.65 5.11 27.68
C LYS A 225 -7.27 3.95 26.75
N ARG A 226 -8.24 3.13 26.31
CA ARG A 226 -8.02 2.09 25.30
C ARG A 226 -7.54 2.68 23.97
N LYS A 227 -8.16 3.76 23.48
CA LYS A 227 -7.75 4.47 22.26
C LYS A 227 -6.31 4.98 22.35
N LYS A 228 -5.94 5.62 23.48
CA LYS A 228 -4.56 6.05 23.75
C LYS A 228 -3.56 4.90 23.75
N ILE A 229 -3.91 3.76 24.36
CA ILE A 229 -3.08 2.55 24.33
C ILE A 229 -2.85 2.07 22.89
N VAL A 230 -3.89 2.04 22.06
CA VAL A 230 -3.76 1.63 20.65
C VAL A 230 -2.84 2.58 19.88
N LEU A 231 -3.04 3.89 19.98
CA LEU A 231 -2.17 4.87 19.32
C LEU A 231 -0.72 4.75 19.78
N MET A 232 -0.49 4.53 21.07
CA MET A 232 0.85 4.31 21.62
C MET A 232 1.52 3.07 21.03
N VAL A 233 0.79 1.95 20.95
CA VAL A 233 1.29 0.71 20.34
C VAL A 233 1.61 0.92 18.86
N LEU A 234 0.72 1.57 18.10
CA LEU A 234 0.95 1.86 16.69
C LEU A 234 2.17 2.77 16.47
N ASN A 235 2.33 3.80 17.30
CA ASN A 235 3.50 4.66 17.26
C ASN A 235 4.79 3.89 17.56
N GLN A 236 4.76 2.95 18.50
CA GLN A 236 5.92 2.14 18.83
C GLN A 236 6.28 1.13 17.72
N ILE A 237 5.28 0.54 17.07
CA ILE A 237 5.46 -0.26 15.84
C ILE A 237 6.07 0.62 14.75
N GLY A 238 5.55 1.83 14.57
CA GLY A 238 6.06 2.78 13.57
C GLY A 238 7.54 3.13 13.81
N ARG A 239 7.93 3.42 15.05
CA ARG A 239 9.34 3.66 15.43
C ARG A 239 10.24 2.49 15.06
N TYR A 240 9.80 1.26 15.33
CA TYR A 240 10.54 0.07 14.95
C TYR A 240 10.74 -0.02 13.43
N LEU A 241 9.67 0.14 12.65
CA LEU A 241 9.73 0.08 11.18
C LEU A 241 10.63 1.16 10.58
N ILE A 242 10.56 2.38 11.12
CA ILE A 242 11.47 3.47 10.75
C ILE A 242 12.91 3.04 10.99
N GLN A 243 13.26 2.57 12.20
CA GLN A 243 14.63 2.17 12.53
C GLN A 243 15.17 1.04 11.63
N GLN A 244 14.33 0.13 11.16
CA GLN A 244 14.74 -0.93 10.24
C GLN A 244 14.91 -0.46 8.78
N SER A 245 14.38 0.71 8.41
CA SER A 245 14.31 1.21 7.03
C SER A 245 15.58 1.95 6.57
N THR A 246 16.75 1.38 6.83
CA THR A 246 18.06 2.00 6.51
C THR A 246 18.53 1.81 5.06
N GLY A 247 17.74 1.13 4.22
CA GLY A 247 18.03 0.93 2.81
C GLY A 247 16.79 0.57 2.00
N ALA A 248 16.87 0.68 0.66
CA ALA A 248 15.73 0.56 -0.24
C ALA A 248 14.94 -0.76 -0.10
N SER A 249 15.63 -1.90 0.06
CA SER A 249 14.96 -3.19 0.28
C SER A 249 14.23 -3.24 1.61
N GLN A 250 14.83 -2.70 2.68
CA GLN A 250 14.24 -2.70 4.02
C GLN A 250 13.05 -1.72 4.09
N GLN A 251 13.18 -0.55 3.47
CA GLN A 251 12.11 0.43 3.30
C GLN A 251 10.90 -0.21 2.60
N LYS A 252 11.11 -0.92 1.49
CA LYS A 252 10.03 -1.59 0.76
C LYS A 252 9.30 -2.61 1.63
N GLU A 253 10.05 -3.38 2.42
CA GLU A 253 9.46 -4.35 3.34
C GLU A 253 8.70 -3.67 4.49
N SER A 254 9.27 -2.63 5.11
CA SER A 254 8.60 -1.86 6.16
C SER A 254 7.32 -1.18 5.68
N LEU A 255 7.30 -0.66 4.44
CA LEU A 255 6.09 -0.11 3.82
C LEU A 255 5.04 -1.19 3.57
N LYS A 256 5.46 -2.37 3.10
CA LYS A 256 4.56 -3.52 2.90
C LYS A 256 3.94 -3.98 4.22
N VAL A 257 4.73 -4.07 5.29
CA VAL A 257 4.24 -4.39 6.63
C VAL A 257 3.23 -3.36 7.10
N LEU A 258 3.53 -2.06 6.97
CA LEU A 258 2.64 -0.98 7.39
C LEU A 258 1.31 -0.97 6.63
N LEU A 259 1.35 -1.15 5.30
CA LEU A 259 0.14 -1.25 4.46
C LEU A 259 -0.71 -2.46 4.84
N ASN A 260 -0.08 -3.61 5.09
CA ASN A 260 -0.80 -4.80 5.50
C ASN A 260 -1.35 -4.67 6.93
N LEU A 261 -0.63 -4.02 7.84
CA LEU A 261 -1.10 -3.75 9.20
C LEU A 261 -2.34 -2.85 9.17
N LYS A 262 -2.32 -1.78 8.37
CA LYS A 262 -3.48 -0.90 8.11
C LYS A 262 -4.69 -1.71 7.64
N LYS A 263 -4.52 -2.51 6.59
CA LYS A 263 -5.58 -3.37 6.05
C LYS A 263 -6.11 -4.35 7.09
N THR A 264 -5.24 -4.95 7.91
CA THR A 264 -5.65 -5.95 8.89
C THR A 264 -6.38 -5.33 10.07
N LEU A 265 -5.95 -4.15 10.53
CA LEU A 265 -6.62 -3.42 11.62
C LEU A 265 -7.98 -2.85 11.20
N ALA A 266 -8.09 -2.32 9.99
CA ALA A 266 -9.38 -1.86 9.45
C ALA A 266 -10.43 -2.97 9.41
N ASN A 267 -10.01 -4.23 9.31
CA ASN A 267 -10.86 -5.42 9.30
C ASN A 267 -11.01 -6.09 10.68
N SER A 268 -10.39 -5.56 11.74
CA SER A 268 -10.46 -6.15 13.09
C SER A 268 -11.73 -5.73 13.81
N GLU A 269 -12.54 -6.69 14.27
CA GLU A 269 -13.76 -6.42 15.03
C GLU A 269 -13.52 -5.61 16.31
N LEU A 270 -12.44 -5.92 17.05
CA LEU A 270 -12.10 -5.20 18.28
C LEU A 270 -11.67 -3.76 18.00
N PHE A 271 -10.94 -3.55 16.90
CA PHE A 271 -10.51 -2.22 16.49
C PHE A 271 -11.69 -1.39 15.95
N VAL A 272 -12.53 -2.00 15.11
CA VAL A 272 -13.76 -1.38 14.58
C VAL A 272 -14.71 -1.04 15.71
N ALA A 273 -14.94 -1.95 16.67
CA ALA A 273 -15.78 -1.70 17.83
C ALA A 273 -15.25 -0.56 18.71
N LEU A 274 -13.91 -0.42 18.84
CA LEU A 274 -13.30 0.68 19.58
C LEU A 274 -13.48 2.04 18.89
N GLY A 275 -13.57 2.05 17.55
CA GLY A 275 -13.77 3.26 16.74
C GLY A 275 -15.20 3.49 16.23
N ASN A 276 -16.18 2.67 16.62
CA ASN A 276 -17.56 2.84 16.18
C ASN A 276 -18.16 4.12 16.78
N GLY A 277 -18.60 5.03 15.92
CA GLY A 277 -19.17 6.33 16.29
C GLY A 277 -18.15 7.44 16.60
N ASP A 278 -16.85 7.15 16.55
CA ASP A 278 -15.77 8.13 16.79
C ASP A 278 -14.88 8.28 15.55
N SER A 279 -15.25 9.23 14.69
CA SER A 279 -14.48 9.61 13.51
C SER A 279 -13.13 10.23 13.87
N SER A 280 -12.99 10.87 15.04
CA SER A 280 -11.70 11.44 15.49
C SER A 280 -10.67 10.34 15.70
N PHE A 281 -11.05 9.26 16.39
CA PHE A 281 -10.12 8.15 16.64
C PHE A 281 -9.66 7.46 15.35
N LYS A 282 -10.57 7.27 14.38
CA LYS A 282 -10.20 6.72 13.06
C LYS A 282 -9.20 7.63 12.34
N ASN A 283 -9.44 8.94 12.36
CA ASN A 283 -8.55 9.93 11.76
C ASN A 283 -7.18 9.96 12.45
N GLU A 284 -7.13 9.89 13.78
CA GLU A 284 -5.88 9.86 14.55
C GLU A 284 -5.02 8.62 14.20
N VAL A 285 -5.67 7.45 14.04
CA VAL A 285 -4.96 6.23 13.63
C VAL A 285 -4.45 6.36 12.18
N GLU A 286 -5.28 6.87 11.29
CA GLU A 286 -4.91 7.10 9.89
C GLU A 286 -3.72 8.08 9.78
N GLU A 287 -3.78 9.18 10.50
CA GLU A 287 -2.70 10.17 10.57
C GLU A 287 -1.41 9.56 11.11
N ALA A 288 -1.49 8.77 12.19
CA ALA A 288 -0.32 8.08 12.75
C ALA A 288 0.32 7.10 11.74
N MET A 289 -0.50 6.39 10.95
CA MET A 289 -0.02 5.47 9.91
C MET A 289 0.61 6.21 8.72
N GLU A 290 -0.03 7.26 8.22
CA GLU A 290 0.53 8.06 7.11
C GLU A 290 1.80 8.81 7.52
N LYS A 291 1.86 9.33 8.75
CA LYS A 291 3.09 9.91 9.32
C LYS A 291 4.21 8.87 9.39
N THR A 292 3.91 7.66 9.84
CA THR A 292 4.89 6.55 9.90
C THR A 292 5.39 6.19 8.51
N LYS A 293 4.50 6.11 7.52
CA LYS A 293 4.84 5.82 6.12
C LYS A 293 5.80 6.86 5.55
N LEU A 294 5.55 8.14 5.82
CA LEU A 294 6.43 9.23 5.40
C LEU A 294 7.81 9.11 6.07
N LEU A 295 7.86 8.85 7.37
CA LEU A 295 9.12 8.68 8.11
C LEU A 295 9.92 7.45 7.63
N VAL A 296 9.25 6.34 7.30
CA VAL A 296 9.90 5.16 6.69
C VAL A 296 10.53 5.52 5.35
N LYS A 297 9.83 6.31 4.51
CA LYS A 297 10.39 6.79 3.24
C LYS A 297 11.60 7.71 3.46
N ASN A 298 11.51 8.60 4.43
CA ASN A 298 12.58 9.56 4.72
C ASN A 298 13.80 8.90 5.37
N GLN A 299 13.64 7.83 6.14
CA GLN A 299 14.77 7.16 6.78
C GLN A 299 15.74 6.54 5.78
N ALA A 300 15.24 5.99 4.67
CA ALA A 300 16.10 5.45 3.62
C ALA A 300 16.95 6.55 2.98
N LEU A 301 16.33 7.71 2.71
CA LEU A 301 17.02 8.90 2.22
C LEU A 301 18.07 9.41 3.22
N LEU A 302 17.75 9.45 4.52
CA LEU A 302 18.68 9.85 5.57
C LEU A 302 19.85 8.88 5.74
N ALA A 303 19.61 7.58 5.56
CA ALA A 303 20.65 6.56 5.60
C ALA A 303 21.56 6.65 4.36
N GLU A 304 20.99 6.90 3.17
CA GLU A 304 21.76 7.15 1.95
C GLU A 304 22.58 8.43 2.08
N TYR A 305 21.98 9.54 2.54
CA TYR A 305 22.71 10.77 2.83
C TYR A 305 23.84 10.56 3.84
N SER A 306 23.60 9.86 4.95
CA SER A 306 24.63 9.56 5.96
C SER A 306 25.80 8.77 5.39
N LYS A 307 25.56 7.80 4.50
CA LYS A 307 26.62 7.03 3.81
C LYS A 307 27.49 7.88 2.89
N HIS A 308 26.91 8.92 2.31
CA HIS A 308 27.60 9.80 1.37
C HIS A 308 28.10 11.10 1.99
N LYS A 309 27.76 11.39 3.25
CA LYS A 309 28.09 12.64 3.94
C LYS A 309 29.61 12.87 4.05
N ASP A 310 30.36 11.84 4.43
CA ASP A 310 31.81 11.97 4.60
C ASP A 310 32.52 12.11 3.25
N LYS A 311 32.05 11.37 2.22
CA LYS A 311 32.50 11.56 0.84
C LYS A 311 32.18 12.97 0.32
N LEU A 312 30.98 13.48 0.58
CA LEU A 312 30.61 14.86 0.19
C LEU A 312 31.48 15.90 0.91
N LYS A 313 31.86 15.65 2.17
CA LYS A 313 32.78 16.50 2.91
C LYS A 313 34.19 16.44 2.32
N GLU A 314 34.70 15.25 2.01
CA GLU A 314 36.00 15.06 1.35
C GLU A 314 36.04 15.74 -0.02
N VAL A 315 34.97 15.62 -0.80
CA VAL A 315 34.84 16.30 -2.10
C VAL A 315 34.80 17.81 -1.92
N LYS A 316 34.07 18.31 -0.92
CA LYS A 316 34.05 19.75 -0.60
C LYS A 316 35.45 20.24 -0.21
N GLU A 317 36.19 19.48 0.59
CA GLU A 317 37.58 19.80 0.97
C GLU A 317 38.53 19.75 -0.25
N LYS A 318 38.38 18.77 -1.14
CA LYS A 318 39.14 18.68 -2.41
C LYS A 318 38.83 19.85 -3.36
N ILE A 319 37.55 20.18 -3.55
CA ILE A 319 37.13 21.36 -4.34
C ILE A 319 37.69 22.64 -3.72
N GLN A 320 37.62 22.81 -2.40
CA GLN A 320 38.18 23.99 -1.73
C GLN A 320 39.70 24.11 -1.87
N LYS A 321 40.42 22.99 -2.02
CA LYS A 321 41.87 22.99 -2.31
C LYS A 321 42.18 23.33 -3.77
N ILE A 322 41.35 22.88 -4.72
CA ILE A 322 41.55 23.09 -6.17
C ILE A 322 40.99 24.45 -6.63
N SER A 323 39.92 24.94 -6.03
CA SER A 323 39.21 26.17 -6.43
C SER A 323 40.09 27.43 -6.44
N PRO A 324 41.06 27.63 -5.51
CA PRO A 324 42.03 28.73 -5.59
C PRO A 324 43.00 28.61 -6.77
N GLN A 325 43.34 27.38 -7.19
CA GLN A 325 44.24 27.11 -8.33
C GLN A 325 43.50 27.30 -9.67
N LEU A 326 42.22 26.92 -9.73
CA LEU A 326 41.29 27.20 -10.83
C LEU A 326 41.10 28.70 -11.07
N LEU A 327 40.89 29.47 -10.00
CA LEU A 327 40.66 30.93 -10.08
C LEU A 327 41.91 31.72 -10.48
N LYS A 328 43.11 31.15 -10.30
CA LYS A 328 44.38 31.76 -10.70
C LYS A 328 44.82 31.41 -12.12
N GLY A 329 44.09 30.54 -12.83
CA GLY A 329 44.47 30.10 -14.17
C GLY A 329 45.71 29.20 -14.22
N GLU A 330 46.13 28.62 -13.09
CA GLU A 330 47.38 27.84 -12.96
C GLU A 330 47.23 26.35 -13.34
N LEU A 331 46.09 25.98 -13.94
CA LEU A 331 45.68 24.58 -14.15
C LEU A 331 46.42 23.84 -15.27
N ASP A 332 47.23 24.53 -16.08
CA ASP A 332 48.08 23.86 -17.07
C ASP A 332 49.22 23.04 -16.41
N SER A 333 49.39 23.13 -15.08
CA SER A 333 50.44 22.44 -14.32
C SER A 333 49.95 21.45 -13.26
N ALA A 334 48.64 21.40 -12.96
CA ALA A 334 48.09 20.47 -11.97
C ALA A 334 47.64 19.17 -12.67
N GLU A 335 48.63 18.31 -12.92
CA GLU A 335 48.60 16.87 -13.22
C GLU A 335 47.30 16.28 -13.81
N GLU A 336 47.45 15.63 -14.97
CA GLU A 336 46.47 14.83 -15.73
C GLU A 336 45.63 13.82 -14.92
N GLY A 337 45.92 13.60 -13.63
CA GLY A 337 45.15 12.74 -12.71
C GLY A 337 43.96 13.42 -12.00
N GLY A 338 43.99 14.74 -11.76
CA GLY A 338 43.00 15.40 -10.88
C GLY A 338 41.65 15.71 -11.56
N ARG A 339 41.70 16.08 -12.85
CA ARG A 339 40.51 16.48 -13.64
C ARG A 339 39.53 15.33 -13.87
N PRO A 340 39.98 14.12 -14.27
CA PRO A 340 39.08 12.97 -14.46
C PRO A 340 38.43 12.51 -13.14
N GLU A 341 39.16 12.61 -12.03
CA GLU A 341 38.65 12.23 -10.71
C GLU A 341 37.61 13.23 -10.20
N MET A 342 37.81 14.53 -10.48
CA MET A 342 36.85 15.60 -10.19
C MET A 342 35.57 15.46 -11.03
N GLU A 343 35.69 15.18 -12.33
CA GLU A 343 34.54 14.93 -13.21
C GLU A 343 33.73 13.71 -12.78
N LYS A 344 34.40 12.61 -12.41
CA LYS A 344 33.76 11.41 -11.88
C LYS A 344 32.99 11.70 -10.59
N LEU A 345 33.58 12.48 -9.68
CA LEU A 345 32.94 12.88 -8.43
C LEU A 345 31.74 13.80 -8.66
N LEU A 346 31.83 14.76 -9.58
CA LEU A 346 30.70 15.61 -9.97
C LEU A 346 29.57 14.80 -10.60
N LEU A 347 29.89 13.77 -11.38
CA LEU A 347 28.91 12.84 -11.96
C LEU A 347 28.19 12.02 -10.87
N GLU A 348 28.93 11.50 -9.88
CA GLU A 348 28.35 10.79 -8.73
C GLU A 348 27.43 11.68 -7.89
N ILE A 349 27.84 12.93 -7.64
CA ILE A 349 27.04 13.93 -6.92
C ILE A 349 25.78 14.28 -7.72
N LYS A 350 25.91 14.49 -9.03
CA LYS A 350 24.76 14.77 -9.92
C LYS A 350 23.76 13.61 -9.90
N GLY A 351 24.23 12.37 -10.02
CA GLY A 351 23.37 11.18 -9.93
C GLY A 351 22.67 11.04 -8.56
N PHE A 352 23.33 11.42 -7.48
CA PHE A 352 22.72 11.48 -6.14
C PHE A 352 21.63 12.56 -6.03
N LEU A 353 21.89 13.77 -6.54
CA LEU A 353 20.92 14.87 -6.53
C LEU A 353 19.70 14.54 -7.40
N GLU A 354 19.89 13.92 -8.56
CA GLU A 354 18.81 13.46 -9.42
C GLU A 354 17.94 12.38 -8.74
N LYS A 355 18.54 11.47 -7.96
CA LYS A 355 17.78 10.48 -7.16
C LYS A 355 16.95 11.14 -6.07
N ILE A 356 17.50 12.15 -5.37
CA ILE A 356 16.75 12.93 -4.39
C ILE A 356 15.59 13.69 -5.06
N GLU A 357 15.85 14.34 -6.20
CA GLU A 357 14.84 15.11 -6.92
C GLU A 357 13.71 14.24 -7.48
N ARG A 358 14.01 13.04 -7.97
CA ARG A 358 12.99 12.06 -8.42
C ARG A 358 12.11 11.53 -7.29
N GLN A 359 12.52 11.66 -6.03
CA GLN A 359 11.77 11.20 -4.86
C GLN A 359 10.98 12.32 -4.16
N LYS A 360 10.79 13.50 -4.78
CA LYS A 360 10.06 14.64 -4.20
C LYS A 360 8.57 14.34 -3.96
N SER A 361 8.29 13.78 -2.80
CA SER A 361 7.09 14.01 -1.98
C SER A 361 7.53 14.46 -0.58
N MET A 362 8.49 15.40 -0.50
CA MET A 362 9.04 15.90 0.77
C MET A 362 8.21 17.06 1.31
N ALA A 363 7.97 17.06 2.62
CA ALA A 363 7.43 18.22 3.33
C ALA A 363 8.50 19.33 3.45
N PRO A 364 8.10 20.62 3.48
CA PRO A 364 9.02 21.77 3.41
C PRO A 364 10.06 21.86 4.54
N ASP A 365 9.82 21.26 5.70
CA ASP A 365 10.71 21.38 6.86
C ASP A 365 11.94 20.46 6.80
N ASP A 366 11.85 19.31 6.14
CA ASP A 366 13.00 18.43 5.87
C ASP A 366 13.89 18.98 4.75
N LEU A 367 13.30 19.79 3.86
CA LEU A 367 13.99 20.51 2.79
C LEU A 367 14.82 21.69 3.30
N ARG A 368 14.85 22.04 4.60
CA ARG A 368 15.65 23.18 5.08
C ARG A 368 17.13 22.85 5.34
N LYS A 369 17.50 21.57 5.41
CA LYS A 369 18.90 21.14 5.70
C LYS A 369 19.73 20.79 4.46
N ILE A 370 19.08 20.48 3.34
CA ILE A 370 19.67 20.14 2.03
C ILE A 370 20.14 21.37 1.18
N PRO A 371 19.48 22.55 1.22
CA PRO A 371 19.72 23.63 0.26
C PRO A 371 21.10 24.30 0.28
N PRO A 372 21.81 24.49 1.42
CA PRO A 372 23.06 25.24 1.41
C PRO A 372 24.13 24.55 0.57
N LEU A 373 24.29 23.24 0.73
CA LEU A 373 25.28 22.44 0.00
C LEU A 373 24.92 22.30 -1.49
N VAL A 374 23.63 22.11 -1.80
CA VAL A 374 23.16 21.99 -3.20
C VAL A 374 23.31 23.31 -3.96
N LYS A 375 23.02 24.46 -3.31
CA LYS A 375 23.28 25.78 -3.89
C LYS A 375 24.77 26.05 -4.09
N GLU A 376 25.62 25.61 -3.17
CA GLU A 376 27.07 25.77 -3.25
C GLU A 376 27.65 24.92 -4.39
N ILE A 377 27.24 23.64 -4.51
CA ILE A 377 27.65 22.73 -5.60
C ILE A 377 27.18 23.25 -6.97
N LYS A 378 25.96 23.78 -7.09
CA LYS A 378 25.44 24.37 -8.33
C LYS A 378 26.18 25.63 -8.80
N LYS A 379 27.05 26.24 -7.98
CA LYS A 379 27.91 27.35 -8.42
C LYS A 379 29.21 26.88 -9.10
N TYR A 380 29.54 25.60 -8.94
CA TYR A 380 30.77 24.99 -9.48
C TYR A 380 30.50 24.00 -10.64
N LEU A 381 29.23 23.70 -10.90
CA LEU A 381 28.72 23.10 -12.14
C LEU A 381 28.23 24.22 -13.07
#